data_AF-A0A226DWT5-F1
#
_entry.id   AF-A0A226DWT5-F1
#
_cell.length_a   1.000
_cell.length_b   1.000
_cell.length_c   1.000
_cell.angle_alpha   90.00
_cell.angle_beta   90.00
_cell.angle_gamma   90.00
#
_symmetry.space_group_name_H-M   'P 1'
#
loop_
_entity.id
_entity.type
_entity.pdbx_description
1 polymer ?
#
loop_
_entity_poly.entity_id
_entity_poly.type
_entity_poly.pdbx_seq_one_letter_code
_entity_poly.pdbx_strand_id
1 'polypeptide(L)'
;FQVTNLLNMIYKLEKLDKPSSQKWSDLTIIRVMYMCQIASPIYSIATVLPVALDPCAAPWLGSLWLNFELDNTLSNICTWPKNSFYWDTIQLILWIFQSYFAVYIMCAWVTSGCLFLIVVLLSVTRLLQKLLENVEMEEGCSSYLIDRYRVLYVVEKCFNDSYQDGIIAFTIPGLVTCLIMVLCIVIRVSTLDGNVGLAVFPLIAVELVMLLGLFTRTGGNIYTTSGTILQNLRKRKHNKESFFKGRKSLEIKVLRSLPSLKVKFGQNFLEMATCINVLDFCVNRTVSLLLMN
;
A
#
# COMPACT_ATOMS: atom_id res chain seq x y z
N PHE A 1 -15.92 -8.11 -11.89
CA PHE A 1 -17.33 -7.87 -11.51
C PHE A 1 -17.47 -7.35 -10.07
N GLN A 2 -16.87 -8.01 -9.06
CA GLN A 2 -16.95 -7.57 -7.65
C GLN A 2 -16.37 -6.16 -7.41
N VAL A 3 -15.22 -5.82 -8.02
CA VAL A 3 -14.57 -4.52 -7.88
C VAL A 3 -15.45 -3.36 -8.33
N THR A 4 -16.05 -3.46 -9.52
CA THR A 4 -16.91 -2.42 -10.08
C THR A 4 -18.15 -2.19 -9.23
N ASN A 5 -18.71 -3.25 -8.64
CA ASN A 5 -19.86 -3.14 -7.73
C ASN A 5 -19.48 -2.44 -6.42
N LEU A 6 -18.31 -2.75 -5.86
CA LEU A 6 -17.79 -2.07 -4.67
C LEU A 6 -17.57 -0.58 -4.94
N LEU A 7 -16.91 -0.24 -6.04
CA LEU A 7 -16.68 1.15 -6.44
C LEU A 7 -18.00 1.89 -6.67
N ASN A 8 -18.96 1.26 -7.34
CA ASN A 8 -20.29 1.85 -7.54
C ASN A 8 -21.02 2.06 -6.21
N MET A 9 -20.85 1.18 -5.22
CA MET A 9 -21.43 1.35 -3.89
C MET A 9 -20.78 2.52 -3.15
N ILE A 10 -19.45 2.62 -3.14
CA ILE A 10 -18.71 3.73 -2.54
C ILE A 10 -19.09 5.06 -3.21
N TYR A 11 -19.10 5.09 -4.55
CA TYR A 11 -19.48 6.28 -5.31
C TYR A 11 -20.92 6.73 -5.03
N LYS A 12 -21.87 5.80 -4.96
CA LYS A 12 -23.26 6.12 -4.59
C LYS A 12 -23.35 6.71 -3.17
N LEU A 13 -22.57 6.19 -2.22
CA LEU A 13 -22.52 6.73 -0.87
C LEU A 13 -21.92 8.14 -0.84
N GLU A 14 -20.85 8.38 -1.60
CA GLU A 14 -20.21 9.68 -1.70
C GLU A 14 -21.10 10.71 -2.40
N LYS A 15 -21.86 10.32 -3.43
CA LYS A 15 -22.81 11.21 -4.11
C LYS A 15 -23.97 11.67 -3.22
N LEU A 16 -24.38 10.85 -2.25
CA LEU A 16 -25.42 11.22 -1.29
C LEU A 16 -24.95 12.30 -0.31
N ASP A 17 -23.65 12.57 -0.28
CA ASP A 17 -23.03 13.51 0.62
C ASP A 17 -22.70 14.85 -0.03
N LYS A 18 -23.22 15.95 0.52
CA LYS A 18 -22.72 17.29 0.20
C LYS A 18 -21.25 17.42 0.61
N PRO A 19 -20.39 18.08 -0.19
CA PRO A 19 -18.97 18.23 0.11
C PRO A 19 -18.77 19.10 1.37
N SER A 20 -18.13 18.56 2.40
CA SER A 20 -17.69 19.32 3.59
C SER A 20 -16.32 19.97 3.36
N SER A 21 -15.86 20.82 4.29
CA SER A 21 -14.65 21.66 4.19
C SER A 21 -13.32 20.89 4.19
N GLN A 22 -13.35 19.56 4.11
CA GLN A 22 -12.19 18.66 4.17
C GLN A 22 -11.30 18.66 2.90
N LYS A 23 -11.35 19.75 2.13
CA LYS A 23 -10.68 19.92 0.83
C LYS A 23 -9.15 19.79 0.90
N TRP A 24 -8.52 20.16 2.02
CA TRP A 24 -7.06 20.32 2.08
C TRP A 24 -6.29 19.01 2.28
N SER A 25 -6.74 18.11 3.17
CA SER A 25 -6.08 16.80 3.29
C SER A 25 -6.25 15.98 2.00
N ASP A 26 -7.41 16.14 1.36
CA ASP A 26 -7.74 15.47 0.11
C ASP A 26 -6.85 15.94 -1.04
N LEU A 27 -6.59 17.24 -1.13
CA LEU A 27 -5.69 17.80 -2.12
C LEU A 27 -4.26 17.25 -1.96
N THR A 28 -3.78 17.15 -0.72
CA THR A 28 -2.43 16.62 -0.44
C THR A 28 -2.31 15.16 -0.85
N ILE A 29 -3.31 14.34 -0.55
CA ILE A 29 -3.28 12.92 -0.87
C ILE A 29 -3.41 12.69 -2.38
N ILE A 30 -4.31 13.42 -3.04
CA ILE A 30 -4.44 13.40 -4.51
C ILE A 30 -3.12 13.84 -5.16
N ARG A 31 -2.46 14.88 -4.64
CA ARG A 31 -1.15 15.32 -5.13
C ARG A 31 -0.10 14.23 -4.97
N VAL A 32 -0.01 13.57 -3.81
CA VAL A 32 0.94 12.46 -3.60
C VAL A 32 0.68 11.33 -4.58
N MET A 33 -0.59 10.98 -4.81
CA MET A 33 -0.96 9.96 -5.79
C MET A 33 -0.56 10.33 -7.22
N TYR A 34 -0.79 11.57 -7.64
CA TYR A 34 -0.35 12.06 -8.94
C TYR A 34 1.17 12.07 -9.07
N MET A 35 1.89 12.46 -8.01
CA MET A 35 3.34 12.39 -7.99
C MET A 35 3.83 10.96 -8.18
N CYS A 36 3.26 9.96 -7.48
CA CYS A 36 3.61 8.55 -7.66
C CYS A 36 3.32 8.05 -9.09
N GLN A 37 2.20 8.48 -9.70
CA GLN A 37 1.86 8.12 -11.08
C GLN A 37 2.82 8.69 -12.11
N ILE A 38 3.31 9.92 -11.90
CA ILE A 38 4.27 10.56 -12.81
C ILE A 38 5.68 10.02 -12.57
N ALA A 39 6.06 9.77 -11.32
CA ALA A 39 7.39 9.29 -10.95
C ALA A 39 7.65 7.86 -11.44
N SER A 40 6.63 7.00 -11.48
CA SER A 40 6.81 5.59 -11.88
C SER A 40 7.32 5.39 -13.32
N PRO A 41 6.74 6.00 -14.38
CA PRO A 41 7.30 5.94 -15.72
C PRO A 41 8.74 6.47 -15.77
N ILE A 42 9.05 7.52 -15.00
CA ILE A 42 10.39 8.09 -14.92
C ILE A 42 11.35 7.06 -14.33
N TYR A 43 10.98 6.36 -13.25
CA TYR A 43 11.80 5.29 -12.70
C TYR A 43 11.96 4.13 -13.67
N SER A 44 10.90 3.73 -14.37
CA SER A 44 10.99 2.66 -15.38
C SER A 44 11.97 3.02 -16.49
N ILE A 45 11.94 4.25 -17.00
CA ILE A 45 12.92 4.70 -18.00
C ILE A 45 14.32 4.76 -17.38
N ALA A 46 14.45 5.33 -16.18
CA ALA A 46 15.73 5.47 -15.48
C ALA A 46 16.35 4.14 -15.04
N THR A 47 15.54 3.08 -14.91
CA THR A 47 16.00 1.72 -14.60
C THR A 47 16.31 0.93 -15.86
N VAL A 48 15.56 1.09 -16.95
CA VAL A 48 15.82 0.38 -18.22
C VAL A 48 17.04 0.93 -18.95
N LEU A 49 17.26 2.25 -18.93
CA LEU A 49 18.33 2.88 -19.69
C LEU A 49 19.75 2.41 -19.25
N PRO A 50 20.10 2.35 -17.95
CA PRO A 50 21.39 1.83 -17.52
C PRO A 50 21.60 0.35 -17.87
N VAL A 51 20.55 -0.48 -17.81
CA VAL A 51 20.63 -1.91 -18.18
C VAL A 51 20.95 -2.08 -19.67
N ALA A 52 20.37 -1.22 -20.51
CA ALA A 52 20.62 -1.24 -21.94
C ALA A 52 22.07 -0.87 -22.27
N LEU A 53 22.70 -0.01 -21.45
CA LEU A 53 24.08 0.44 -21.64
C LEU A 53 25.09 -0.55 -21.06
N ASP A 54 24.82 -1.11 -19.88
CA ASP A 54 25.68 -2.09 -19.23
C ASP A 54 24.84 -3.09 -18.39
N PRO A 55 24.58 -4.30 -18.91
CA PRO A 55 23.81 -5.33 -18.21
C PRO A 55 24.58 -5.93 -17.02
N CYS A 56 25.91 -5.79 -17.01
CA CYS A 56 26.80 -6.30 -15.98
C CYS A 56 26.98 -5.31 -14.83
N ALA A 57 26.55 -4.05 -14.99
CA ALA A 57 26.60 -3.06 -13.92
C ALA A 57 25.66 -3.45 -12.77
N ALA A 58 26.13 -3.28 -11.53
CA ALA A 58 25.27 -3.38 -10.35
C ALA A 58 24.16 -2.32 -10.42
N PRO A 59 22.92 -2.59 -9.95
CA PRO A 59 22.47 -3.72 -9.12
C PRO A 59 21.71 -4.83 -9.86
N TRP A 60 21.93 -4.95 -11.18
CA TRP A 60 21.10 -5.77 -12.05
C TRP A 60 21.33 -7.28 -11.87
N LEU A 61 20.36 -8.10 -12.29
CA LEU A 61 20.47 -9.56 -12.22
C LEU A 61 21.73 -10.07 -12.92
N GLY A 62 22.14 -9.40 -14.01
CA GLY A 62 23.42 -9.69 -14.67
C GLY A 62 24.60 -9.58 -13.71
N SER A 63 24.70 -8.53 -12.91
CA SER A 63 25.78 -8.37 -11.92
C SER A 63 25.78 -9.42 -10.80
N LEU A 64 24.62 -10.00 -10.46
CA LEU A 64 24.49 -11.02 -9.41
C LEU A 64 24.68 -12.46 -9.92
N TRP A 65 24.16 -12.78 -11.10
CA TRP A 65 24.27 -14.11 -11.70
C TRP A 65 25.58 -14.32 -12.43
N LEU A 66 26.12 -13.28 -13.08
CA LEU A 66 27.26 -13.41 -13.99
C LEU A 66 28.61 -13.15 -13.31
N ASN A 67 28.62 -12.57 -12.10
CA ASN A 67 29.80 -12.45 -11.23
C ASN A 67 29.86 -13.56 -10.17
N PHE A 68 29.00 -14.58 -10.24
CA PHE A 68 29.06 -15.67 -9.26
C PHE A 68 30.33 -16.49 -9.52
N GLU A 69 31.31 -16.30 -8.65
CA GLU A 69 32.63 -16.93 -8.62
C GLU A 69 32.50 -18.40 -8.21
N LEU A 70 31.80 -19.20 -9.01
CA LEU A 70 31.68 -20.64 -8.80
C LEU A 70 32.89 -21.32 -9.45
N ASP A 71 33.94 -21.50 -8.64
CA ASP A 71 35.25 -22.05 -8.99
C ASP A 71 36.06 -21.23 -10.03
N ASN A 72 37.36 -21.06 -9.76
CA ASN A 72 38.39 -20.38 -10.57
C ASN A 72 38.56 -20.89 -12.02
N THR A 73 37.64 -21.72 -12.52
CA THR A 73 37.68 -22.37 -13.83
C THR A 73 36.66 -21.81 -14.82
N LEU A 74 35.59 -21.14 -14.36
CA LEU A 74 34.66 -20.41 -15.23
C LEU A 74 35.04 -18.93 -15.24
N SER A 75 35.73 -18.51 -16.29
CA SER A 75 36.00 -17.09 -16.56
C SER A 75 34.69 -16.30 -16.49
N ASN A 76 34.64 -15.27 -15.62
CA ASN A 76 33.51 -14.35 -15.45
C ASN A 76 32.79 -14.11 -16.78
N ILE A 77 31.48 -14.37 -16.85
CA ILE A 77 30.73 -14.25 -18.10
C ILE A 77 30.73 -12.80 -18.62
N CYS A 78 30.93 -11.83 -17.72
CA CYS A 78 31.12 -10.42 -18.08
C CYS A 78 32.48 -10.12 -18.76
N THR A 79 33.45 -11.04 -18.75
CA THR A 79 34.74 -10.91 -19.48
C THR A 79 34.77 -11.69 -20.79
N TRP A 80 33.67 -12.36 -21.16
CA TRP A 80 33.57 -13.05 -22.45
C TRP A 80 33.82 -12.08 -23.62
N PRO A 81 34.43 -12.57 -24.72
CA PRO A 81 34.68 -11.73 -25.88
C PRO A 81 33.36 -11.19 -26.42
N LYS A 82 33.24 -9.86 -26.45
CA LYS A 82 32.04 -9.07 -26.80
C LYS A 82 31.50 -9.27 -28.24
N ASN A 83 32.01 -10.27 -28.98
CA ASN A 83 31.63 -10.58 -30.37
C ASN A 83 31.14 -12.04 -30.53
N SER A 84 30.84 -12.74 -29.44
CA SER A 84 30.23 -14.06 -29.48
C SER A 84 28.72 -13.91 -29.70
N PHE A 85 28.17 -14.54 -30.73
CA PHE A 85 26.71 -14.62 -30.97
C PHE A 85 25.93 -15.09 -29.74
N TYR A 86 26.52 -16.00 -28.94
CA TYR A 86 25.92 -16.49 -27.71
C TYR A 86 25.85 -15.41 -26.62
N TRP A 87 26.86 -14.54 -26.54
CA TRP A 87 26.89 -13.45 -25.55
C TRP A 87 25.83 -12.39 -25.86
N ASP A 88 25.72 -11.97 -27.13
CA ASP A 88 24.68 -11.03 -27.58
C ASP A 88 23.27 -11.59 -27.31
N THR A 89 23.09 -12.89 -27.54
CA THR A 89 21.79 -13.56 -27.30
C THR A 89 21.45 -13.60 -25.80
N ILE A 90 22.39 -13.96 -24.94
CA ILE A 90 22.17 -14.00 -23.47
C ILE A 90 21.91 -12.59 -22.94
N GLN A 91 22.67 -11.59 -23.39
CA GLN A 91 22.46 -10.19 -23.01
C GLN A 91 21.07 -9.69 -23.44
N LEU A 92 20.65 -10.00 -24.66
CA LEU A 92 19.32 -9.63 -25.15
C LEU A 92 18.21 -10.26 -24.29
N ILE A 93 18.34 -11.54 -23.94
CA ILE A 93 17.37 -12.24 -23.08
C ILE A 93 17.33 -11.61 -21.68
N LEU A 94 18.48 -11.36 -21.06
CA LEU A 94 18.56 -10.72 -19.75
C LEU A 94 17.98 -9.30 -19.79
N TRP A 95 18.25 -8.54 -20.84
CA TRP A 95 17.71 -7.20 -21.03
C TRP A 95 16.18 -7.23 -21.16
N ILE A 96 15.63 -8.11 -22.02
CA ILE A 96 14.18 -8.26 -22.21
C ILE A 96 13.52 -8.71 -20.90
N PHE A 97 14.07 -9.71 -20.24
CA PHE A 97 13.51 -10.23 -19.00
C PHE A 97 13.56 -9.16 -17.90
N GLN A 98 14.72 -8.55 -17.67
CA GLN A 98 14.89 -7.60 -16.58
C GLN A 98 14.14 -6.29 -16.82
N SER A 99 14.09 -5.79 -18.06
CA SER A 99 13.26 -4.63 -18.40
C SER A 99 11.78 -4.95 -18.26
N TYR A 100 11.34 -6.13 -18.71
CA TYR A 100 9.96 -6.58 -18.54
C TYR A 100 9.59 -6.65 -17.05
N PHE A 101 10.40 -7.31 -16.22
CA PHE A 101 10.13 -7.42 -14.79
C PHE A 101 10.22 -6.07 -14.07
N ALA A 102 11.21 -5.22 -14.38
CA ALA A 102 11.33 -3.90 -13.78
C ALA A 102 10.14 -2.99 -14.14
N VAL A 103 9.77 -2.94 -15.42
CA VAL A 103 8.63 -2.15 -15.89
C VAL A 103 7.32 -2.74 -15.39
N TYR A 104 7.11 -4.05 -15.49
CA TYR A 104 5.86 -4.69 -15.10
C TYR A 104 5.63 -4.63 -13.58
N ILE A 105 6.63 -4.98 -12.77
CA ILE A 105 6.48 -4.96 -11.30
C ILE A 105 6.30 -3.51 -10.82
N MET A 106 7.10 -2.56 -11.32
CA MET A 106 7.04 -1.17 -10.85
C MET A 106 5.83 -0.41 -11.42
N CYS A 107 5.53 -0.52 -12.71
CA CYS A 107 4.44 0.23 -13.36
C CYS A 107 3.08 -0.49 -13.39
N ALA A 108 2.97 -1.79 -13.15
CA ALA A 108 1.66 -2.42 -13.05
C ALA A 108 1.26 -2.62 -11.57
N TRP A 109 2.18 -3.10 -10.74
CA TRP A 109 1.81 -3.51 -9.39
C TRP A 109 1.80 -2.33 -8.40
N VAL A 110 2.87 -1.55 -8.35
CA VAL A 110 3.01 -0.44 -7.38
C VAL A 110 2.06 0.70 -7.74
N THR A 111 2.02 1.10 -9.00
CA THR A 111 1.17 2.22 -9.46
C THR A 111 -0.29 1.86 -9.67
N SER A 112 -0.65 0.69 -10.19
CA SER A 112 -2.07 0.38 -10.42
C SER A 112 -2.69 -0.27 -9.19
N GLY A 113 -2.08 -1.31 -8.65
CA GLY A 113 -2.67 -2.10 -7.57
C GLY A 113 -2.67 -1.36 -6.22
N CYS A 114 -1.51 -0.86 -5.80
CA CYS A 114 -1.37 -0.24 -4.47
C CYS A 114 -2.11 1.10 -4.41
N LEU A 115 -1.96 1.96 -5.43
CA LEU A 115 -2.69 3.23 -5.48
C LEU A 115 -4.21 3.00 -5.52
N PHE A 116 -4.68 2.02 -6.28
CA PHE A 116 -6.11 1.68 -6.29
C PHE A 116 -6.62 1.31 -4.90
N LEU A 117 -5.91 0.44 -4.17
CA LEU A 117 -6.28 0.10 -2.80
C LEU A 117 -6.26 1.31 -1.86
N ILE A 118 -5.26 2.17 -1.99
CA ILE A 118 -5.15 3.41 -1.20
C ILE A 118 -6.37 4.30 -1.47
N VAL A 119 -6.79 4.49 -2.73
CA VAL A 119 -8.01 5.26 -3.05
C VAL A 119 -9.23 4.68 -2.35
N VAL A 120 -9.43 3.36 -2.45
CA VAL A 120 -10.59 2.70 -1.85
C VAL A 120 -10.59 2.89 -0.32
N LEU A 121 -9.44 2.71 0.32
CA LEU A 121 -9.30 2.91 1.77
C LEU A 121 -9.54 4.37 2.17
N LEU A 122 -9.06 5.33 1.39
CA LEU A 122 -9.29 6.75 1.61
C LEU A 122 -10.77 7.11 1.49
N SER A 123 -11.45 6.62 0.45
CA SER A 123 -12.89 6.83 0.27
C SER A 123 -13.69 6.28 1.45
N VAL A 124 -13.36 5.08 1.95
CA VAL A 124 -14.00 4.51 3.15
C VAL A 124 -13.71 5.36 4.39
N THR A 125 -12.46 5.82 4.54
CA THR A 125 -12.05 6.69 5.65
C THR A 125 -12.83 8.01 5.65
N ARG A 126 -13.03 8.62 4.48
CA ARG A 126 -13.84 9.85 4.31
C ARG A 126 -15.28 9.64 4.72
N LEU A 127 -15.91 8.57 4.23
CA LEU A 127 -17.29 8.24 4.58
C LEU A 127 -17.45 8.01 6.09
N LEU A 128 -16.45 7.40 6.74
CA LEU A 128 -16.41 7.27 8.19
C LEU A 128 -16.25 8.60 8.91
N GLN A 129 -15.31 9.44 8.48
CA GLN A 129 -15.07 10.73 9.12
C GLN A 129 -16.30 11.63 9.03
N LYS A 130 -16.98 11.65 7.88
CA LYS A 130 -18.23 12.38 7.76
C LYS A 130 -19.35 11.80 8.63
N LEU A 131 -19.42 10.48 8.75
CA LEU A 131 -20.35 9.84 9.69
C LEU A 131 -20.02 10.23 11.14
N LEU A 132 -18.75 10.33 11.50
CA LEU A 132 -18.31 10.82 12.82
C LEU A 132 -18.74 12.27 13.05
N GLU A 133 -18.52 13.17 12.10
CA GLU A 133 -18.95 14.57 12.17
C GLU A 133 -20.47 14.68 12.40
N ASN A 134 -21.27 13.92 11.66
CA ASN A 134 -22.74 13.89 11.85
C ASN A 134 -23.14 13.38 13.24
N VAL A 135 -22.39 12.42 13.79
CA VAL A 135 -22.64 11.88 15.14
C VAL A 135 -22.29 12.92 16.21
N GLU A 136 -21.21 13.67 16.03
CA GLU A 136 -20.73 14.71 16.96
C GLU A 136 -21.61 15.97 16.93
N MET A 137 -22.02 16.43 15.76
CA MET A 137 -22.91 17.58 15.59
C MET A 137 -24.36 17.30 16.02
N GLU A 138 -24.64 16.08 16.49
CA GLU A 138 -25.98 15.59 16.80
C GLU A 138 -26.98 15.69 15.63
N GLU A 139 -26.49 15.89 14.41
CA GLU A 139 -27.32 16.03 13.22
C GLU A 139 -27.93 14.68 12.80
N GLY A 140 -29.26 14.66 12.74
CA GLY A 140 -30.01 13.50 12.26
C GLY A 140 -30.52 12.53 13.34
N CYS A 141 -31.45 11.67 12.92
CA CYS A 141 -32.06 10.64 13.75
C CYS A 141 -31.07 9.49 14.04
N SER A 142 -31.04 8.98 15.28
CA SER A 142 -30.13 7.89 15.67
C SER A 142 -30.30 6.63 14.82
N SER A 143 -31.51 6.36 14.32
CA SER A 143 -31.76 5.21 13.43
C SER A 143 -31.01 5.38 12.11
N TYR A 144 -31.05 6.57 11.51
CA TYR A 144 -30.39 6.85 10.24
C TYR A 144 -28.86 6.67 10.33
N LEU A 145 -28.25 7.14 11.42
CA LEU A 145 -26.80 7.00 11.63
C LEU A 145 -26.39 5.52 11.80
N ILE A 146 -27.21 4.71 12.47
CA ILE A 146 -26.97 3.27 12.64
C ILE A 146 -27.11 2.54 11.32
N ASP A 147 -28.13 2.83 10.54
CA ASP A 147 -28.34 2.22 9.23
C ASP A 147 -27.20 2.58 8.27
N ARG A 148 -26.72 3.82 8.33
CA ARG A 148 -25.56 4.25 7.55
C ARG A 148 -24.27 3.55 7.97
N TYR A 149 -24.03 3.36 9.27
CA TYR A 149 -22.92 2.56 9.76
C TYR A 149 -23.01 1.09 9.29
N ARG A 150 -24.21 0.50 9.28
CA ARG A 150 -24.43 -0.86 8.78
C ARG A 150 -24.07 -0.99 7.30
N VAL A 151 -24.39 0.00 6.48
CA VAL A 151 -23.98 -0.01 5.06
C VAL A 151 -22.45 0.02 4.95
N LEU A 152 -21.75 0.84 5.74
CA LEU A 152 -20.28 0.84 5.77
C LEU A 152 -19.70 -0.50 6.26
N TYR A 153 -20.36 -1.16 7.21
CA TYR A 153 -19.99 -2.50 7.64
C TYR A 153 -20.12 -3.54 6.53
N VAL A 154 -21.17 -3.47 5.71
CA VAL A 154 -21.32 -4.33 4.52
C VAL A 154 -20.21 -4.02 3.49
N VAL A 155 -19.90 -2.74 3.25
CA VAL A 155 -18.79 -2.33 2.37
C VAL A 155 -17.46 -2.91 2.85
N GLU A 156 -17.16 -2.83 4.16
CA GLU A 156 -15.95 -3.42 4.76
C GLU A 156 -15.90 -4.93 4.54
N LYS A 157 -17.02 -5.64 4.73
CA LYS A 157 -17.09 -7.08 4.50
C LYS A 157 -16.84 -7.44 3.04
N CYS A 158 -17.48 -6.74 2.10
CA CYS A 158 -17.25 -6.94 0.67
C CYS A 158 -15.80 -6.63 0.27
N PHE A 159 -15.21 -5.59 0.85
CA PHE A 159 -13.82 -5.23 0.63
C PHE A 159 -12.87 -6.33 1.12
N ASN A 160 -13.04 -6.79 2.36
CA ASN A 160 -12.20 -7.85 2.90
C ASN A 160 -12.39 -9.18 2.14
N ASP A 161 -13.62 -9.56 1.81
CA ASP A 161 -13.88 -10.76 0.99
C ASP A 161 -13.19 -10.70 -0.38
N SER A 162 -13.13 -9.52 -0.99
CA SER A 162 -12.52 -9.34 -2.32
C SER A 162 -10.99 -9.26 -2.29
N TYR A 163 -10.38 -8.73 -1.22
CA TYR A 163 -8.96 -8.34 -1.23
C TYR A 163 -8.10 -8.89 -0.10
N GLN A 164 -8.69 -9.47 0.96
CA GLN A 164 -7.96 -9.95 2.14
C GLN A 164 -6.95 -11.04 1.79
N ASP A 165 -7.34 -12.03 0.98
CA ASP A 165 -6.52 -13.21 0.68
C ASP A 165 -5.65 -13.03 -0.57
N GLY A 166 -5.91 -11.98 -1.35
CA GLY A 166 -5.19 -11.66 -2.57
C GLY A 166 -4.36 -10.39 -2.40
N ILE A 167 -4.86 -9.30 -2.99
CA ILE A 167 -4.05 -8.09 -3.23
C ILE A 167 -3.45 -7.54 -1.94
N ILE A 168 -4.20 -7.42 -0.83
CA ILE A 168 -3.65 -6.86 0.40
C ILE A 168 -2.56 -7.74 1.00
N ALA A 169 -2.78 -9.06 1.03
CA ALA A 169 -1.82 -10.03 1.56
C ALA A 169 -0.50 -10.05 0.78
N PHE A 170 -0.53 -9.76 -0.54
CA PHE A 170 0.69 -9.64 -1.34
C PHE A 170 1.28 -8.23 -1.35
N THR A 171 0.44 -7.17 -1.25
CA THR A 171 0.89 -5.78 -1.34
C THR A 171 1.81 -5.42 -0.17
N ILE A 172 1.46 -5.76 1.08
CA ILE A 172 2.28 -5.37 2.24
C ILE A 172 3.66 -6.05 2.19
N PRO A 173 3.76 -7.39 2.07
CA PRO A 173 5.06 -8.04 1.96
C PRO A 173 5.81 -7.59 0.71
N GLY A 174 5.12 -7.40 -0.42
CA GLY A 174 5.72 -6.90 -1.66
C GLY A 174 6.38 -5.54 -1.48
N LEU A 175 5.68 -4.57 -0.89
CA LEU A 175 6.23 -3.24 -0.60
C LEU A 175 7.43 -3.31 0.35
N VAL A 176 7.35 -4.14 1.39
CA VAL A 176 8.45 -4.33 2.37
C VAL A 176 9.66 -4.99 1.70
N THR A 177 9.46 -6.04 0.92
CA THR A 177 10.55 -6.72 0.18
C THR A 177 11.19 -5.77 -0.84
N CYS A 178 10.40 -5.02 -1.60
CA CYS A 178 10.92 -4.01 -2.52
C CYS A 178 11.76 -2.97 -1.79
N LEU A 179 11.29 -2.48 -0.64
CA LEU A 179 12.01 -1.49 0.15
C LEU A 179 13.35 -2.04 0.66
N ILE A 180 13.37 -3.26 1.19
CA ILE A 180 14.60 -3.94 1.62
C ILE A 180 15.58 -4.08 0.46
N MET A 181 15.12 -4.55 -0.69
CA MET A 181 15.96 -4.71 -1.87
C MET A 181 16.58 -3.38 -2.30
N VAL A 182 15.78 -2.31 -2.34
CA VAL A 182 16.26 -0.97 -2.67
C VAL A 182 17.28 -0.47 -1.65
N LEU A 183 17.05 -0.68 -0.34
CA LEU A 183 18.01 -0.30 0.71
C LEU A 183 19.31 -1.09 0.59
N CYS A 184 19.25 -2.40 0.34
CA CYS A 184 20.42 -3.23 0.09
C CYS A 184 21.23 -2.72 -1.10
N ILE A 185 20.56 -2.34 -2.19
CA ILE A 185 21.18 -1.74 -3.37
C ILE A 185 21.89 -0.43 -3.01
N VAL A 186 21.20 0.46 -2.30
CA VAL A 186 21.79 1.75 -1.89
C VAL A 186 23.05 1.53 -1.06
N ILE A 187 23.02 0.62 -0.09
CA ILE A 187 24.17 0.32 0.79
C ILE A 187 25.32 -0.32 0.01
N ARG A 188 25.04 -1.31 -0.84
CA ARG A 188 26.07 -2.05 -1.58
C ARG A 188 26.71 -1.22 -2.68
N VAL A 189 25.97 -0.30 -3.29
CA VAL A 189 26.47 0.50 -4.41
C VAL A 189 26.94 1.89 -3.99
N SER A 190 26.64 2.36 -2.77
CA SER A 190 27.23 3.60 -2.23
C SER A 190 28.76 3.57 -2.12
N THR A 191 29.38 2.40 -2.26
CA THR A 191 30.84 2.23 -2.28
C THR A 191 31.44 2.34 -3.69
N LEU A 192 30.63 2.43 -4.74
CA LEU A 192 31.05 2.56 -6.14
C LEU A 192 30.88 4.01 -6.60
N ASP A 193 31.97 4.78 -6.56
CA ASP A 193 32.00 6.17 -6.99
C ASP A 193 31.68 6.32 -8.49
N GLY A 194 30.74 7.20 -8.84
CA GLY A 194 30.57 7.73 -10.21
C GLY A 194 29.25 7.47 -10.94
N ASN A 195 28.32 6.66 -10.40
CA ASN A 195 27.09 6.31 -11.12
C ASN A 195 25.88 7.18 -10.71
N VAL A 196 25.58 8.22 -11.51
CA VAL A 196 24.42 9.12 -11.34
C VAL A 196 23.08 8.37 -11.31
N GLY A 197 22.99 7.21 -11.97
CA GLY A 197 21.81 6.34 -11.95
C GLY A 197 21.43 5.81 -10.56
N LEU A 198 22.34 5.89 -9.58
CA LEU A 198 22.09 5.41 -8.23
C LEU A 198 21.23 6.33 -7.38
N ALA A 199 21.16 7.62 -7.72
CA ALA A 199 20.32 8.59 -7.01
C ALA A 199 18.82 8.26 -7.07
N VAL A 200 18.42 7.41 -8.03
CA VAL A 200 17.03 6.96 -8.20
C VAL A 200 16.59 6.02 -7.07
N PHE A 201 17.49 5.19 -6.54
CA PHE A 201 17.13 4.18 -5.53
C PHE A 201 16.72 4.79 -4.17
N PRO A 202 17.44 5.77 -3.60
CA PRO A 202 16.98 6.47 -2.39
C PRO A 202 15.60 7.12 -2.57
N LEU A 203 15.33 7.68 -3.76
CA LEU A 203 14.04 8.29 -4.06
C LEU A 203 12.92 7.24 -4.10
N ILE A 204 13.15 6.08 -4.73
CA ILE A 204 12.24 4.93 -4.69
C ILE A 204 12.00 4.46 -3.25
N ALA A 205 13.05 4.40 -2.41
CA ALA A 205 12.91 4.00 -1.01
C ALA A 205 11.98 4.95 -0.23
N VAL A 206 12.16 6.26 -0.38
CA VAL A 206 11.27 7.27 0.24
C VAL A 206 9.84 7.08 -0.21
N GLU A 207 9.62 6.83 -1.50
CA GLU A 207 8.27 6.61 -2.05
C GLU A 207 7.63 5.33 -1.49
N LEU A 208 8.35 4.22 -1.43
CA LEU A 208 7.86 2.97 -0.84
C LEU A 208 7.51 3.14 0.65
N VAL A 209 8.33 3.86 1.42
CA VAL A 209 8.03 4.20 2.81
C VAL A 209 6.76 5.05 2.92
N MET A 210 6.61 6.06 2.06
CA MET A 210 5.42 6.90 2.02
C MET A 210 4.15 6.11 1.67
N LEU A 211 4.22 5.23 0.67
CA LEU A 211 3.10 4.37 0.28
C LEU A 211 2.71 3.40 1.40
N LEU A 212 3.69 2.75 2.02
CA LEU A 212 3.46 1.86 3.16
C LEU A 212 2.86 2.65 4.35
N GLY A 213 3.39 3.83 4.65
CA GLY A 213 2.87 4.72 5.69
C GLY A 213 1.44 5.17 5.42
N LEU A 214 1.10 5.54 4.18
CA LEU A 214 -0.26 5.92 3.80
C LEU A 214 -1.24 4.76 3.91
N PHE A 215 -0.86 3.58 3.40
CA PHE A 215 -1.70 2.38 3.46
C PHE A 215 -2.01 1.98 4.91
N THR A 216 -1.00 2.00 5.76
CA THR A 216 -1.10 1.59 7.18
C THR A 216 -1.86 2.60 8.02
N ARG A 217 -1.59 3.89 7.81
CA ARG A 217 -2.31 4.98 8.45
C ARG A 217 -3.79 4.96 8.09
N THR A 218 -4.13 4.76 6.82
CA THR A 218 -5.55 4.75 6.37
C THR A 218 -6.30 3.56 6.94
N GLY A 219 -5.76 2.35 6.86
CA GLY A 219 -6.41 1.18 7.48
C GLY A 219 -6.52 1.27 9.00
N GLY A 220 -5.50 1.81 9.68
CA GLY A 220 -5.56 2.08 11.12
C GLY A 220 -6.62 3.13 11.48
N ASN A 221 -6.76 4.18 10.67
CA ASN A 221 -7.75 5.24 10.90
C ASN A 221 -9.19 4.73 10.76
N ILE A 222 -9.44 3.78 9.85
CA ILE A 222 -10.76 3.12 9.72
C ILE A 222 -11.16 2.44 11.03
N TYR A 223 -10.21 1.73 11.66
CA TYR A 223 -10.45 1.02 12.91
C TYR A 223 -10.71 1.97 14.08
N THR A 224 -9.86 2.96 14.27
CA THR A 224 -9.99 3.93 15.38
C THR A 224 -11.26 4.77 15.22
N THR A 225 -11.49 5.33 14.02
CA THR A 225 -12.65 6.20 13.74
C THR A 225 -13.97 5.44 13.91
N SER A 226 -14.06 4.21 13.38
CA SER A 226 -15.29 3.40 13.55
C SER A 226 -15.57 3.04 15.01
N GLY A 227 -14.53 2.79 15.81
CA GLY A 227 -14.64 2.60 17.25
C GLY A 227 -15.19 3.84 17.97
N THR A 228 -14.66 5.02 17.66
CA THR A 228 -15.12 6.30 18.22
C THR A 228 -16.59 6.57 17.86
N ILE A 229 -16.99 6.33 16.60
CA ILE A 229 -18.39 6.46 16.15
C ILE A 229 -19.31 5.58 17.00
N LEU A 230 -18.97 4.29 17.16
CA LEU A 230 -19.78 3.36 17.96
C LEU A 230 -19.85 3.79 19.42
N GLN A 231 -18.75 4.29 19.99
CA GLN A 231 -18.72 4.77 21.37
C GLN A 231 -19.62 6.02 21.54
N ASN A 232 -19.55 6.98 20.62
CA ASN A 232 -20.35 8.20 20.65
C ASN A 232 -21.84 7.89 20.46
N LEU A 233 -22.20 6.98 19.54
CA LEU A 233 -23.57 6.51 19.37
C LEU A 233 -24.11 5.82 20.64
N ARG A 234 -23.28 5.04 21.34
CA ARG A 234 -23.67 4.37 22.60
C ARG A 234 -23.91 5.40 23.71
N LYS A 235 -23.01 6.37 23.87
CA LYS A 235 -23.16 7.49 24.83
C LYS A 235 -24.42 8.29 24.56
N ARG A 236 -24.68 8.65 23.29
CA ARG A 236 -25.86 9.41 22.88
C ARG A 236 -27.17 8.69 23.21
N LYS A 237 -27.23 7.37 22.97
CA LYS A 237 -28.42 6.58 23.32
C LYS A 237 -28.64 6.46 24.82
N HIS A 238 -27.57 6.20 25.58
CA HIS A 238 -27.66 6.10 27.03
C HIS A 238 -28.22 7.39 27.65
N ASN A 239 -27.78 8.55 27.17
CA ASN A 239 -28.26 9.86 27.66
C ASN A 239 -29.73 10.14 27.31
N LYS A 240 -30.23 9.65 26.17
CA LYS A 240 -31.63 9.83 25.73
C LYS A 240 -32.60 8.77 26.27
N GLU A 241 -32.10 7.71 26.90
CA GLU A 241 -32.93 6.61 27.42
C GLU A 241 -33.53 6.88 28.80
N SER A 242 -33.02 7.85 29.55
CA SER A 242 -33.64 8.31 30.80
C SER A 242 -35.10 8.77 30.62
N PHE A 243 -35.53 9.06 29.39
CA PHE A 243 -36.82 9.68 29.09
C PHE A 243 -37.90 8.76 28.47
N PHE A 244 -37.58 7.60 27.86
CA PHE A 244 -38.60 6.76 27.17
C PHE A 244 -38.27 5.26 27.21
N LYS A 245 -39.05 4.47 27.96
CA LYS A 245 -38.75 3.09 28.41
C LYS A 245 -39.07 1.90 27.47
N GLY A 246 -39.72 2.07 26.30
CA GLY A 246 -40.34 0.93 25.58
C GLY A 246 -39.60 0.38 24.34
N ARG A 247 -39.42 1.20 23.29
CA ARG A 247 -38.94 0.74 21.96
C ARG A 247 -37.41 0.75 21.76
N LYS A 248 -36.65 1.39 22.65
CA LYS A 248 -35.20 1.66 22.46
C LYS A 248 -34.28 0.46 22.74
N SER A 249 -34.79 -0.56 23.44
CA SER A 249 -34.06 -1.78 23.81
C SER A 249 -33.47 -2.55 22.62
N LEU A 250 -34.26 -2.76 21.55
CA LEU A 250 -33.80 -3.51 20.38
C LEU A 250 -32.67 -2.77 19.63
N GLU A 251 -32.83 -1.47 19.55
CA GLU A 251 -31.91 -0.56 18.87
C GLU A 251 -30.56 -0.45 19.60
N ILE A 252 -30.53 -0.61 20.93
CA ILE A 252 -29.30 -0.75 21.71
C ILE A 252 -28.66 -2.12 21.52
N LYS A 253 -29.46 -3.19 21.52
CA LYS A 253 -28.93 -4.55 21.26
C LYS A 253 -28.22 -4.60 19.90
N VAL A 254 -28.82 -4.00 18.88
CA VAL A 254 -28.20 -3.83 17.55
C VAL A 254 -26.87 -3.06 17.64
N LEU A 255 -26.83 -1.93 18.34
CA LEU A 255 -25.62 -1.13 18.44
C LEU A 255 -24.49 -1.83 19.22
N ARG A 256 -24.84 -2.68 20.20
CA ARG A 256 -23.88 -3.53 20.91
C ARG A 256 -23.36 -4.67 20.03
N SER A 257 -24.18 -5.19 19.11
CA SER A 257 -23.74 -6.25 18.20
C SER A 257 -22.86 -5.76 17.06
N LEU A 258 -22.82 -4.47 16.76
CA LEU A 258 -21.99 -3.91 15.70
C LEU A 258 -20.52 -3.81 16.17
N PRO A 259 -19.58 -4.48 15.49
CA PRO A 259 -18.15 -4.35 15.76
C PRO A 259 -17.56 -3.12 15.07
N SER A 260 -16.38 -2.69 15.52
CA SER A 260 -15.55 -1.72 14.80
C SER A 260 -15.16 -2.28 13.43
N LEU A 261 -15.08 -1.42 12.42
CA LEU A 261 -14.65 -1.78 11.08
C LEU A 261 -13.15 -2.09 11.11
N LYS A 262 -12.74 -3.17 10.44
CA LYS A 262 -11.32 -3.56 10.38
C LYS A 262 -10.95 -3.97 8.97
N VAL A 263 -9.83 -3.47 8.47
CA VAL A 263 -9.23 -3.97 7.23
C VAL A 263 -8.41 -5.20 7.58
N LYS A 264 -8.69 -6.33 6.92
CA LYS A 264 -8.00 -7.60 7.18
C LYS A 264 -6.95 -7.87 6.11
N PHE A 265 -5.88 -8.54 6.52
CA PHE A 265 -4.87 -9.10 5.62
C PHE A 265 -4.58 -10.54 6.04
N GLY A 266 -4.99 -11.52 5.22
CA GLY A 266 -5.11 -12.90 5.66
C GLY A 266 -5.89 -13.03 6.98
N GLN A 267 -5.34 -13.74 7.96
CA GLN A 267 -5.95 -13.92 9.29
C GLN A 267 -5.72 -12.74 10.25
N ASN A 268 -4.90 -11.76 9.86
CA ASN A 268 -4.55 -10.61 10.67
C ASN A 268 -5.39 -9.38 10.29
N PHE A 269 -5.28 -8.33 11.08
CA PHE A 269 -5.92 -7.05 10.82
C PHE A 269 -4.89 -5.94 10.81
N LEU A 270 -5.12 -4.95 9.95
CA LEU A 270 -4.20 -3.87 9.70
C LEU A 270 -4.28 -2.85 10.84
N GLU A 271 -3.47 -3.03 11.89
CA GLU A 271 -3.21 -1.95 12.84
C GLU A 271 -2.09 -1.06 12.34
N MET A 272 -2.13 0.21 12.75
CA MET A 272 -1.09 1.19 12.44
C MET A 272 0.30 0.69 12.89
N ALA A 273 0.38 -0.01 14.01
CA ALA A 273 1.63 -0.55 14.55
C ALA A 273 2.11 -1.80 13.79
N THR A 274 1.23 -2.64 13.25
CA THR A 274 1.61 -3.95 12.71
C THR A 274 2.62 -3.82 11.57
N CYS A 275 2.38 -2.92 10.62
CA CYS A 275 3.26 -2.80 9.47
C CYS A 275 4.58 -2.08 9.79
N ILE A 276 4.58 -1.16 10.77
CA ILE A 276 5.81 -0.54 11.27
C ILE A 276 6.66 -1.60 11.98
N ASN A 277 6.06 -2.45 12.81
CA ASN A 277 6.75 -3.54 13.49
C ASN A 277 7.30 -4.57 12.49
N VAL A 278 6.55 -4.91 11.45
CA VAL A 278 7.02 -5.80 10.38
C VAL A 278 8.19 -5.16 9.62
N LEU A 279 8.09 -3.89 9.28
CA LEU A 279 9.17 -3.16 8.61
C LEU A 279 10.44 -3.12 9.49
N ASP A 280 10.30 -2.75 10.77
CA ASP A 280 11.41 -2.71 11.72
C ASP A 280 12.06 -4.08 11.88
N PHE A 281 11.26 -5.14 12.07
CA PHE A 281 11.76 -6.51 12.12
C PHE A 281 12.54 -6.88 10.86
N CYS A 282 11.99 -6.60 9.69
CA CYS A 282 12.64 -6.93 8.43
C CYS A 282 13.93 -6.13 8.22
N VAL A 283 13.93 -4.82 8.48
CA VAL A 283 15.12 -3.96 8.38
C VAL A 283 16.21 -4.43 9.34
N ASN A 284 15.87 -4.70 10.60
CA ASN A 284 16.82 -5.19 11.60
C ASN A 284 17.44 -6.53 11.21
N ARG A 285 16.65 -7.45 10.64
CA ARG A 285 17.16 -8.71 10.09
C ARG A 285 18.07 -8.51 8.89
N THR A 286 17.70 -7.64 7.96
CA THR A 286 18.54 -7.30 6.80
C THR A 286 19.87 -6.68 7.23
N VAL A 287 19.85 -5.70 8.14
CA VAL A 287 21.06 -5.05 8.66
C VAL A 287 21.95 -6.07 9.36
N SER A 288 21.37 -6.95 10.18
CA SER A 288 22.13 -8.01 10.86
C SER A 288 22.81 -8.96 9.85
N LEU A 289 22.11 -9.35 8.78
CA LEU A 289 22.67 -10.19 7.71
C LEU A 289 23.76 -9.46 6.92
N LEU A 290 23.62 -8.15 6.70
CA LEU A 290 24.63 -7.34 6.03
C LEU A 290 25.89 -7.15 6.88
N LEU A 291 25.76 -7.09 8.22
CA LEU A 291 26.89 -6.94 9.15
C LEU A 291 27.62 -8.26 9.43
N MET A 292 26.97 -9.41 9.20
CA MET A 292 27.59 -10.73 9.37
C MET A 292 28.49 -11.14 8.19
N ASN A 293 28.39 -10.44 7.05
CA ASN A 293 29.18 -10.66 5.83
C ASN A 293 30.28 -9.61 5.69
#